data_AF-A0A1W9MJD4-F1
#
_entry.id   AF-A0A1W9MJD4-F1
#
_cell.length_a   1.000
_cell.length_b   1.000
_cell.length_c   1.000
_cell.angle_alpha   90.00
_cell.angle_beta   90.00
_cell.angle_gamma   90.00
#
_symmetry.space_group_name_H-M   'P 1'
#
loop_
_entity.id
_entity.type
_entity.pdbx_description
1 polymer ?
#
loop_
_entity_poly.entity_id
_entity_poly.type
_entity_poly.pdbx_seq_one_letter_code
_entity_poly.pdbx_strand_id
1 'polypeptide(L)'
;MYDEPLLEERVDSLESILGRFIVQTDTSLNRLSREMQDFKKEMSDFKKEMSDFKKEMSDFKDEMRQDRRMMNRQWGDLANKMGTIVEDIVAPAVRPVIKKYFDCEVTDFMISRKRKNKPLNLAGEFDVIAVSDDRVFAVETKSSPNAEYLYKFIDKIEIFKQLFPEYGGKQTVPIFASLRFDEELIQLASVKHIYVLAYREWDYMDILNFEEVNAEKVRSEK
;
A
#
# COMPACT_ATOMS: atom_id res chain seq x y z
N MET A 1 -11.85 91.70 -17.53
CA MET A 1 -12.75 90.87 -18.34
C MET A 1 -12.06 89.54 -18.52
N TYR A 2 -12.58 88.48 -17.90
CA TYR A 2 -12.13 87.13 -18.22
C TYR A 2 -12.73 86.77 -19.58
N ASP A 3 -11.95 86.03 -20.38
CA ASP A 3 -12.26 85.65 -21.76
C ASP A 3 -13.31 84.52 -21.75
N GLU A 4 -14.60 84.89 -21.78
CA GLU A 4 -15.77 83.99 -21.84
C GLU A 4 -15.64 82.81 -22.84
N PRO A 5 -15.18 83.01 -24.09
CA PRO A 5 -15.08 81.91 -25.06
C PRO A 5 -14.05 80.83 -24.68
N LEU A 6 -12.97 81.20 -23.98
CA LEU A 6 -11.98 80.25 -23.47
C LEU A 6 -12.55 79.41 -22.31
N LEU A 7 -13.49 79.98 -21.55
CA LEU A 7 -14.14 79.29 -20.44
C LEU A 7 -15.15 78.26 -20.96
N GLU A 8 -15.95 78.62 -21.96
CA GLU A 8 -16.90 77.69 -22.62
C GLU A 8 -16.17 76.50 -23.26
N GLU A 9 -15.09 76.73 -24.00
CA GLU A 9 -14.33 75.64 -24.64
C GLU A 9 -13.75 74.64 -23.61
N ARG A 10 -13.31 75.15 -22.44
CA ARG A 10 -12.83 74.29 -21.34
C ARG A 10 -13.95 73.52 -20.66
N VAL A 11 -15.15 74.10 -20.55
CA VAL A 11 -16.33 73.44 -20.00
C VAL A 11 -16.80 72.34 -20.96
N ASP A 12 -16.90 72.62 -22.25
CA ASP A 12 -17.26 71.62 -23.28
C ASP A 12 -16.28 70.44 -23.31
N SER A 13 -14.98 70.73 -23.20
CA SER A 13 -13.94 69.70 -23.12
C SER A 13 -14.10 68.82 -21.87
N LEU A 14 -14.39 69.43 -20.71
CA LEU A 14 -14.65 68.72 -19.47
C LEU A 14 -15.90 67.84 -19.57
N GLU A 15 -17.01 68.36 -20.10
CA GLU A 15 -18.25 67.60 -20.30
C GLU A 15 -18.03 66.41 -21.24
N SER A 16 -17.24 66.60 -22.30
CA SER A 16 -16.87 65.53 -23.23
C SER A 16 -16.03 64.42 -22.57
N ILE A 17 -15.06 64.80 -21.72
CA ILE A 17 -14.23 63.84 -20.96
C ILE A 17 -15.08 63.10 -19.93
N LEU A 18 -15.94 63.81 -19.20
CA LEU A 18 -16.88 63.23 -18.23
C LEU A 18 -17.85 62.26 -18.90
N GLY A 19 -18.43 62.62 -20.05
CA GLY A 19 -19.29 61.73 -20.83
C GLY A 19 -18.59 60.45 -21.24
N ARG A 20 -17.36 60.54 -21.76
CA ARG A 20 -16.55 59.36 -22.10
C ARG A 20 -16.20 58.52 -20.88
N PHE A 21 -15.85 59.15 -19.77
CA PHE A 21 -15.52 58.46 -18.51
C PHE A 21 -16.72 57.70 -17.95
N ILE A 22 -17.91 58.30 -17.95
CA ILE A 22 -19.15 57.65 -17.50
C ILE A 22 -19.45 56.42 -18.35
N VAL A 23 -19.40 56.54 -19.68
CA VAL A 23 -19.66 55.42 -20.60
C VAL A 23 -18.63 54.29 -20.42
N GLN A 24 -17.35 54.63 -20.28
CA GLN A 24 -16.29 53.64 -20.06
C GLN A 24 -16.44 52.94 -18.71
N THR A 25 -16.80 53.68 -17.67
CA THR A 25 -17.02 53.14 -16.32
C THR A 25 -18.24 52.23 -16.29
N ASP A 26 -19.36 52.64 -16.89
CA ASP A 26 -20.57 51.82 -16.96
C ASP A 26 -20.34 50.52 -17.73
N THR A 27 -19.62 50.59 -18.86
CA THR A 27 -19.23 49.41 -19.64
C THR A 27 -18.35 48.46 -18.83
N SER A 28 -17.39 49.00 -18.07
CA SER A 28 -16.47 48.22 -17.23
C SER A 28 -17.19 47.57 -16.05
N LEU A 29 -18.11 48.29 -15.39
CA LEU A 29 -18.94 47.77 -14.29
C LEU A 29 -19.89 46.68 -14.78
N ASN A 30 -20.52 46.87 -15.94
CA ASN A 30 -21.38 45.86 -16.55
C ASN A 30 -20.62 44.59 -16.91
N ARG A 31 -19.39 44.71 -17.41
CA ARG A 31 -18.51 43.57 -17.68
C ARG A 31 -18.12 42.83 -16.41
N LEU A 32 -17.68 43.55 -15.38
CA LEU A 32 -17.32 42.98 -14.09
C LEU A 32 -18.51 42.26 -13.44
N SER A 33 -19.71 42.84 -13.56
CA SER A 33 -20.96 42.23 -13.05
C SER A 33 -21.26 40.89 -13.72
N ARG A 34 -21.05 40.78 -15.04
CA ARG A 34 -21.19 39.51 -15.78
C ARG A 34 -20.14 38.49 -15.36
N GLU A 35 -18.87 38.89 -15.30
CA GLU A 35 -17.77 38.01 -14.86
C GLU A 35 -18.01 37.49 -13.42
N MET A 36 -18.54 38.31 -12.52
CA MET A 36 -18.94 37.89 -11.17
C MET A 36 -20.11 36.91 -11.16
N GLN A 37 -21.09 37.05 -12.06
CA GLN A 37 -22.20 36.10 -12.18
C GLN A 37 -21.72 34.74 -12.70
N ASP A 38 -20.85 34.74 -13.71
CA ASP A 38 -20.27 33.52 -14.27
C ASP A 38 -19.40 32.80 -13.23
N PHE A 39 -18.53 33.54 -12.53
CA PHE A 39 -17.72 32.99 -11.43
C PHE A 39 -18.58 32.37 -10.32
N LYS A 40 -19.68 33.02 -9.94
CA LYS A 40 -20.60 32.48 -8.93
C LYS A 40 -21.25 31.18 -9.39
N LYS A 41 -21.55 31.06 -10.68
CA LYS A 41 -22.11 29.84 -11.27
C LYS A 41 -21.09 28.71 -11.27
N GLU A 42 -19.88 28.96 -11.75
CA GLU A 42 -18.77 27.98 -11.72
C GLU A 42 -18.48 27.50 -10.30
N MET A 43 -18.49 28.41 -9.32
CA MET A 43 -18.25 28.06 -7.92
C MET A 43 -19.39 27.21 -7.32
N SER A 44 -20.63 27.41 -7.80
CA SER A 44 -21.77 26.57 -7.42
C SER A 44 -21.67 25.16 -8.01
N ASP A 45 -21.27 25.07 -9.28
CA ASP A 45 -21.09 23.79 -9.97
C ASP A 45 -19.93 22.99 -9.36
N PHE A 46 -18.80 23.64 -9.08
CA PHE A 46 -17.67 23.03 -8.37
C PHE A 46 -18.07 22.51 -6.98
N LYS A 47 -18.88 23.28 -6.24
CA LYS A 47 -19.37 22.85 -4.91
C LYS A 47 -20.24 21.60 -5.00
N LYS A 48 -21.01 21.45 -6.09
CA LYS A 48 -21.83 20.27 -6.34
C LYS A 48 -20.97 19.06 -6.66
N GLU A 49 -20.01 19.19 -7.58
CA GLU A 49 -19.05 18.13 -7.91
C GLU A 49 -18.28 17.65 -6.68
N MET A 50 -17.83 18.59 -5.84
CA MET A 50 -17.12 18.24 -4.60
C MET A 50 -18.02 17.51 -3.59
N SER A 51 -19.32 17.79 -3.59
CA SER A 51 -20.29 17.08 -2.75
C SER A 51 -20.52 15.66 -3.26
N ASP A 52 -20.65 15.49 -4.57
CA ASP A 52 -20.86 14.19 -5.20
C ASP A 52 -19.63 13.30 -5.02
N PHE A 53 -18.42 13.84 -5.22
CA PHE A 53 -17.16 13.14 -4.95
C PHE A 53 -17.04 12.70 -3.48
N LYS A 54 -17.43 13.56 -2.53
CA LYS A 54 -17.44 13.18 -1.10
C LYS A 54 -18.39 12.02 -0.82
N LYS A 55 -19.52 11.97 -1.51
CA LYS A 55 -20.50 10.89 -1.37
C LYS A 55 -19.97 9.59 -1.95
N GLU A 56 -19.43 9.62 -3.18
CA GLU A 56 -18.79 8.45 -3.79
C GLU A 56 -17.66 7.89 -2.92
N MET A 57 -16.83 8.77 -2.36
CA MET A 57 -15.76 8.35 -1.44
C MET A 57 -16.29 7.74 -0.14
N SER A 58 -17.45 8.18 0.33
CA SER A 58 -18.11 7.59 1.51
C SER A 58 -18.66 6.21 1.18
N ASP A 59 -19.35 6.07 0.06
CA ASP A 59 -19.95 4.81 -0.39
C ASP A 59 -18.86 3.76 -0.64
N PHE A 60 -17.75 4.15 -1.28
CA PHE A 60 -16.57 3.29 -1.47
C PHE A 60 -15.95 2.84 -0.13
N LYS A 61 -15.84 3.73 0.85
CA LYS A 61 -15.34 3.36 2.19
C LYS A 61 -16.27 2.36 2.88
N ASP A 62 -17.57 2.48 2.69
CA ASP A 62 -18.52 1.57 3.30
C ASP A 62 -18.56 0.20 2.60
N GLU A 63 -18.42 0.15 1.28
CA GLU A 63 -18.23 -1.09 0.50
C GLU A 63 -16.96 -1.82 0.97
N MET A 64 -15.82 -1.12 1.05
CA MET A 64 -14.57 -1.66 1.59
C MET A 64 -14.71 -2.21 3.02
N ARG A 65 -15.50 -1.55 3.87
CA ARG A 65 -15.79 -2.04 5.23
C ARG A 65 -16.66 -3.30 5.22
N GLN A 66 -17.61 -3.41 4.30
CA GLN A 66 -18.46 -4.59 4.15
C GLN A 66 -17.66 -5.78 3.64
N ASP A 67 -16.82 -5.57 2.62
CA ASP A 67 -15.88 -6.58 2.11
C ASP A 67 -14.95 -7.06 3.23
N ARG A 68 -14.40 -6.13 4.02
CA ARG A 68 -13.59 -6.46 5.20
C ARG A 68 -14.33 -7.32 6.21
N ARG A 69 -15.62 -7.06 6.47
CA ARG A 69 -16.42 -7.85 7.42
C ARG A 69 -16.72 -9.24 6.88
N MET A 70 -17.08 -9.35 5.61
CA MET A 70 -17.33 -10.64 4.95
C MET A 70 -16.06 -11.48 4.94
N MET A 71 -14.96 -10.85 4.56
CA MET A 71 -13.63 -11.43 4.52
C MET A 71 -13.17 -11.84 5.92
N ASN A 72 -13.29 -11.02 6.97
CA ASN A 72 -12.99 -11.41 8.36
C ASN A 72 -13.77 -12.64 8.85
N ARG A 73 -15.03 -12.82 8.40
CA ARG A 73 -15.81 -14.03 8.69
C ARG A 73 -15.24 -15.23 7.95
N GLN A 74 -14.97 -15.09 6.66
CA GLN A 74 -14.35 -16.14 5.85
C GLN A 74 -12.97 -16.54 6.40
N TRP A 75 -12.16 -15.60 6.87
CA TRP A 75 -10.87 -15.87 7.51
C TRP A 75 -11.01 -16.62 8.83
N GLY A 76 -12.05 -16.33 9.62
CA GLY A 76 -12.38 -17.09 10.82
C GLY A 76 -12.74 -18.55 10.52
N ASP A 77 -13.47 -18.78 9.42
CA ASP A 77 -13.84 -20.12 8.96
C ASP A 77 -12.63 -20.87 8.36
N LEU A 78 -11.77 -20.16 7.62
CA LEU A 78 -10.53 -20.66 7.05
C LEU A 78 -9.50 -21.00 8.14
N ALA A 79 -9.50 -20.30 9.28
CA ALA A 79 -8.60 -20.61 10.40
C ALA A 79 -8.78 -22.04 10.92
N ASN A 80 -9.98 -22.62 10.75
CA ASN A 80 -10.28 -24.03 11.07
C ASN A 80 -9.77 -25.03 10.00
N LYS A 81 -9.19 -24.54 8.89
CA LYS A 81 -8.70 -25.31 7.74
C LYS A 81 -7.30 -24.82 7.30
N MET A 82 -6.31 -24.86 8.19
CA MET A 82 -4.95 -24.35 7.89
C MET A 82 -4.34 -24.86 6.57
N GLY A 83 -4.64 -26.09 6.15
CA GLY A 83 -4.18 -26.60 4.85
C GLY A 83 -4.69 -25.79 3.66
N THR A 84 -5.95 -25.33 3.69
CA THR A 84 -6.52 -24.52 2.61
C THR A 84 -6.01 -23.09 2.66
N ILE A 85 -5.66 -22.54 3.84
CA ILE A 85 -5.05 -21.20 3.91
C ILE A 85 -3.70 -21.14 3.19
N VAL A 86 -2.89 -22.19 3.28
CA VAL A 86 -1.61 -22.21 2.55
C VAL A 86 -1.85 -22.13 1.05
N GLU A 87 -2.76 -22.94 0.52
CA GLU A 87 -3.03 -23.04 -0.93
C GLU A 87 -3.86 -21.88 -1.48
N ASP A 88 -4.88 -21.43 -0.75
CA ASP A 88 -5.84 -20.42 -1.20
C ASP A 88 -5.34 -18.99 -0.95
N ILE A 89 -4.44 -18.79 0.02
CA ILE A 89 -4.03 -17.45 0.47
C ILE A 89 -2.52 -17.24 0.42
N VAL A 90 -1.77 -18.04 1.18
CA VAL A 90 -0.35 -17.75 1.40
C VAL A 90 0.41 -17.94 0.09
N ALA A 91 0.26 -19.08 -0.57
CA ALA A 91 0.97 -19.41 -1.79
C ALA A 91 0.71 -18.40 -2.94
N PRO A 92 -0.55 -17.97 -3.22
CA PRO A 92 -0.81 -16.90 -4.19
C PRO A 92 -0.11 -15.58 -3.87
N ALA A 93 0.04 -15.24 -2.58
CA ALA A 93 0.66 -13.99 -2.15
C ALA A 93 2.19 -13.98 -2.25
N VAL A 94 2.85 -15.14 -2.16
CA VAL A 94 4.32 -15.22 -2.10
C VAL A 94 4.99 -14.58 -3.32
N ARG A 95 4.51 -14.82 -4.54
CA ARG A 95 5.13 -14.26 -5.75
C ARG A 95 5.05 -12.72 -5.81
N PRO A 96 3.86 -12.09 -5.68
CA PRO A 96 3.75 -10.63 -5.64
C PRO A 96 4.60 -10.00 -4.54
N VAL A 97 4.62 -10.60 -3.35
CA VAL A 97 5.42 -10.11 -2.22
C VAL A 97 6.91 -10.20 -2.51
N ILE A 98 7.39 -11.32 -3.06
CA ILE A 98 8.80 -11.46 -3.46
C ILE A 98 9.19 -10.39 -4.47
N LYS A 99 8.35 -10.16 -5.48
CA LYS A 99 8.61 -9.13 -6.48
C LYS A 99 8.63 -7.72 -5.88
N LYS A 100 7.63 -7.40 -5.03
CA LYS A 100 7.48 -6.08 -4.37
C LYS A 100 8.68 -5.72 -3.49
N TYR A 101 9.17 -6.67 -2.69
CA TYR A 101 10.16 -6.38 -1.64
C TYR A 101 11.59 -6.75 -2.00
N PHE A 102 11.78 -7.79 -2.81
CA PHE A 102 13.11 -8.29 -3.12
C PHE A 102 13.51 -8.09 -4.58
N ASP A 103 12.58 -7.62 -5.42
CA ASP A 103 12.74 -7.46 -6.88
C ASP A 103 13.28 -8.73 -7.56
N CYS A 104 12.88 -9.90 -7.06
CA CYS A 104 13.25 -11.18 -7.63
C CYS A 104 12.12 -11.75 -8.49
N GLU A 105 12.47 -12.38 -9.61
CA GLU A 105 11.57 -13.25 -10.36
C GLU A 105 11.65 -14.69 -9.81
N VAL A 106 10.49 -15.31 -9.57
CA VAL A 106 10.41 -16.67 -9.05
C VAL A 106 10.44 -17.67 -10.22
N THR A 107 11.51 -18.45 -10.30
CA THR A 107 11.75 -19.44 -11.36
C THR A 107 11.21 -20.82 -11.02
N ASP A 108 11.16 -21.18 -9.74
CA ASP A 108 10.61 -22.44 -9.25
C ASP A 108 9.78 -22.20 -7.98
N PHE A 109 8.70 -22.95 -7.83
CA PHE A 109 7.72 -22.73 -6.78
C PHE A 109 7.07 -24.05 -6.37
N MET A 110 7.20 -24.39 -5.10
CA MET A 110 6.73 -25.65 -4.53
C MET A 110 5.82 -25.35 -3.35
N ILE A 111 4.70 -26.08 -3.27
CA ILE A 111 3.76 -26.03 -2.14
C ILE A 111 3.77 -27.40 -1.46
N SER A 112 3.68 -27.43 -0.13
CA SER A 112 3.58 -28.66 0.69
C SER A 112 4.70 -29.67 0.39
N ARG A 113 5.94 -29.18 0.27
CA ARG A 113 7.08 -30.00 -0.15
C ARG A 113 7.62 -30.83 1.00
N LYS A 114 7.51 -32.16 0.89
CA LYS A 114 8.15 -33.13 1.80
C LYS A 114 9.49 -33.58 1.24
N ARG A 115 10.53 -33.60 2.09
CA ARG A 115 11.85 -34.14 1.74
C ARG A 115 12.43 -34.96 2.89
N LYS A 116 13.13 -36.03 2.54
CA LYS A 116 13.85 -36.89 3.48
C LYS A 116 15.25 -37.17 2.96
N ASN A 117 16.21 -37.22 3.86
CA ASN A 117 17.58 -37.65 3.60
C ASN A 117 17.91 -38.80 4.57
N LYS A 118 17.93 -40.03 4.07
CA LYS A 118 18.18 -41.23 4.88
C LYS A 118 19.59 -41.25 5.50
N PRO A 119 20.68 -40.97 4.74
CA PRO A 119 22.03 -40.90 5.31
C PRO A 119 22.17 -39.94 6.49
N LEU A 120 21.54 -38.77 6.43
CA LEU A 120 21.56 -37.78 7.51
C LEU A 120 20.48 -38.01 8.58
N ASN A 121 19.59 -38.99 8.38
CA ASN A 121 18.40 -39.21 9.19
C ASN A 121 17.54 -37.94 9.38
N LEU A 122 17.44 -37.12 8.33
CA LEU A 122 16.68 -35.87 8.34
C LEU A 122 15.39 -36.00 7.52
N ALA A 123 14.34 -35.34 7.98
CA ALA A 123 13.08 -35.20 7.28
C ALA A 123 12.48 -33.82 7.57
N GLY A 124 11.78 -33.26 6.59
CA GLY A 124 11.09 -31.98 6.71
C GLY A 124 9.94 -31.87 5.73
N GLU A 125 8.91 -31.13 6.14
CA GLU A 125 7.79 -30.69 5.31
C GLU A 125 7.82 -29.18 5.28
N PHE A 126 7.70 -28.55 4.12
CA PHE A 126 7.83 -27.11 3.95
C PHE A 126 6.62 -26.58 3.19
N ASP A 127 5.92 -25.60 3.77
CA ASP A 127 4.63 -25.15 3.28
C ASP A 127 4.75 -24.48 1.91
N VAL A 128 5.69 -23.55 1.75
CA VAL A 128 6.03 -22.97 0.45
C VAL A 128 7.55 -22.81 0.32
N ILE A 129 8.08 -23.19 -0.84
CA ILE A 129 9.46 -22.88 -1.26
C ILE A 129 9.37 -22.12 -2.57
N ALA A 130 9.93 -20.92 -2.63
CA ALA A 130 10.08 -20.15 -3.87
C ALA A 130 11.56 -19.94 -4.17
N VAL A 131 11.97 -20.16 -5.40
CA VAL A 131 13.38 -20.08 -5.83
C VAL A 131 13.50 -19.00 -6.89
N SER A 132 14.57 -18.22 -6.79
CA SER A 132 15.01 -17.22 -7.77
C SER A 132 16.48 -17.48 -8.11
N ASP A 133 17.09 -16.62 -8.93
CA ASP A 133 18.47 -16.80 -9.39
C ASP A 133 19.51 -16.77 -8.25
N ASP A 134 19.35 -15.89 -7.27
CA ASP A 134 20.28 -15.70 -6.15
C ASP A 134 19.68 -16.03 -4.78
N ARG A 135 18.36 -16.26 -4.68
CA ARG A 135 17.67 -16.48 -3.38
C ARG A 135 16.74 -17.68 -3.39
N VAL A 136 16.56 -18.25 -2.20
CA VAL A 136 15.52 -19.23 -1.89
C VAL A 136 14.70 -18.76 -0.70
N PHE A 137 13.40 -18.67 -0.88
CA PHE A 137 12.44 -18.24 0.12
C PHE A 137 11.76 -19.47 0.72
N ALA A 138 11.92 -19.67 2.02
CA ALA A 138 11.26 -20.74 2.76
C ALA A 138 10.15 -20.12 3.60
N VAL A 139 8.90 -20.48 3.34
CA VAL A 139 7.74 -19.95 4.03
C VAL A 139 7.10 -21.03 4.89
N GLU A 140 6.86 -20.71 6.16
CA GLU A 140 6.13 -21.57 7.10
C GLU A 140 4.90 -20.83 7.61
N THR A 141 3.75 -21.49 7.60
CA THR A 141 2.46 -20.93 8.01
C THR A 141 2.02 -21.51 9.36
N LYS A 142 1.48 -20.64 10.22
CA LYS A 142 0.83 -21.05 11.48
C LYS A 142 -0.51 -20.36 11.68
N SER A 143 -1.48 -21.11 12.21
CA SER A 143 -2.79 -20.58 12.63
C SER A 143 -2.67 -19.58 13.77
N SER A 144 -1.93 -19.99 14.79
CA SER A 144 -1.71 -19.25 16.03
C SER A 144 -0.20 -19.12 16.22
N PRO A 145 0.43 -18.13 15.58
CA PRO A 145 1.87 -17.94 15.68
C PRO A 145 2.23 -17.54 17.12
N ASN A 146 3.36 -18.01 17.59
CA ASN A 146 3.91 -17.68 18.91
C ASN A 146 5.44 -17.80 18.87
N ALA A 147 6.11 -17.37 19.93
CA ALA A 147 7.56 -17.43 20.02
C ALA A 147 8.12 -18.85 19.89
N GLU A 148 7.47 -19.86 20.48
CA GLU A 148 7.90 -21.27 20.38
C GLU A 148 7.91 -21.76 18.93
N TYR A 149 6.86 -21.46 18.16
CA TYR A 149 6.79 -21.83 16.75
C TYR A 149 7.79 -21.07 15.89
N LEU A 150 8.06 -19.80 16.22
CA LEU A 150 9.10 -19.02 15.55
C LEU A 150 10.48 -19.66 15.77
N TYR A 151 10.81 -20.06 17.00
CA TYR A 151 12.08 -20.75 17.29
C TYR A 151 12.17 -22.10 16.59
N LYS A 152 11.10 -22.90 16.60
CA LYS A 152 11.04 -24.15 15.83
C LYS A 152 11.24 -23.91 14.34
N PHE A 153 10.74 -22.80 13.80
CA PHE A 153 10.93 -22.45 12.40
C PHE A 153 12.40 -22.09 12.12
N ILE A 154 13.09 -21.39 13.02
CA ILE A 154 14.54 -21.14 12.91
C ILE A 154 15.31 -22.45 12.80
N ASP A 155 15.07 -23.40 13.71
CA ASP A 155 15.73 -24.71 13.67
C ASP A 155 15.41 -25.46 12.37
N LYS A 156 14.17 -25.32 11.88
CA LYS A 156 13.72 -25.92 10.62
C LYS A 156 14.44 -25.34 9.40
N ILE A 157 14.88 -24.08 9.43
CA ILE A 157 15.68 -23.48 8.35
C ILE A 157 17.08 -24.11 8.28
N GLU A 158 17.67 -24.48 9.40
CA GLU A 158 18.95 -25.20 9.39
C GLU A 158 18.81 -26.62 8.83
N ILE A 159 17.69 -27.28 9.12
CA ILE A 159 17.33 -28.57 8.48
C ILE A 159 17.07 -28.38 6.98
N PHE A 160 16.40 -27.29 6.58
CA PHE A 160 16.13 -26.95 5.19
C PHE A 160 17.43 -26.88 4.37
N LYS A 161 18.44 -26.16 4.85
CA LYS A 161 19.74 -26.02 4.17
C LYS A 161 20.41 -27.38 3.92
N GLN A 162 20.31 -28.30 4.88
CA GLN A 162 20.86 -29.66 4.76
C GLN A 162 20.04 -30.56 3.83
N LEU A 163 18.71 -30.38 3.82
CA LEU A 163 17.82 -31.15 2.95
C LEU A 163 17.90 -30.67 1.50
N PHE A 164 18.15 -29.39 1.24
CA PHE A 164 18.21 -28.78 -0.10
C PHE A 164 19.62 -28.21 -0.42
N PRO A 165 20.66 -29.06 -0.46
CA PRO A 165 22.03 -28.60 -0.70
C PRO A 165 22.20 -27.94 -2.08
N GLU A 166 21.33 -28.22 -3.05
CA GLU A 166 21.32 -27.55 -4.36
C GLU A 166 21.10 -26.02 -4.27
N TYR A 167 20.58 -25.52 -3.15
CA TYR A 167 20.40 -24.09 -2.91
C TYR A 167 21.55 -23.47 -2.09
N GLY A 168 22.62 -24.20 -1.81
CA GLY A 168 23.73 -23.73 -0.96
C GLY A 168 24.45 -22.46 -1.46
N GLY A 169 24.37 -22.16 -2.76
CA GLY A 169 24.88 -20.92 -3.34
C GLY A 169 23.91 -19.73 -3.32
N LYS A 170 22.68 -19.92 -2.80
CA LYS A 170 21.62 -18.91 -2.77
C LYS A 170 21.42 -18.39 -1.35
N GLN A 171 21.05 -17.13 -1.21
CA GLN A 171 20.63 -16.58 0.08
C GLN A 171 19.31 -17.22 0.51
N THR A 172 19.29 -17.86 1.68
CA THR A 172 18.04 -18.37 2.27
C THR A 172 17.31 -17.25 2.99
N VAL A 173 16.06 -16.99 2.58
CA VAL A 173 15.19 -15.95 3.14
C VAL A 173 14.02 -16.63 3.87
N PRO A 174 14.03 -16.66 5.22
CA PRO A 174 12.94 -17.24 5.99
C PRO A 174 11.76 -16.26 6.10
N ILE A 175 10.56 -16.75 5.84
CA ILE A 175 9.30 -15.99 5.97
C ILE A 175 8.34 -16.78 6.86
N PHE A 176 7.91 -16.16 7.96
CA PHE A 176 6.93 -16.74 8.88
C PHE A 176 5.56 -16.12 8.62
N ALA A 177 4.60 -16.95 8.21
CA ALA A 177 3.29 -16.53 7.74
C ALA A 177 2.19 -16.87 8.73
N SER A 178 1.25 -15.94 8.88
CA SER A 178 -0.01 -16.15 9.59
C SER A 178 -1.00 -15.09 9.15
N LEU A 179 -2.28 -15.26 9.48
CA LEU A 179 -3.28 -14.24 9.21
C LEU A 179 -3.04 -12.97 10.03
N ARG A 180 -2.55 -13.13 11.27
CA ARG A 180 -2.31 -12.05 12.22
C ARG A 180 -1.13 -12.38 13.11
N PHE A 181 -0.44 -11.34 13.55
CA PHE A 181 0.61 -11.38 14.54
C PHE A 181 0.34 -10.34 15.61
N ASP A 182 0.77 -10.61 16.85
CA ASP A 182 0.92 -9.56 17.85
C ASP A 182 2.22 -8.78 17.59
N GLU A 183 2.30 -7.58 18.15
CA GLU A 183 3.43 -6.67 17.91
C GLU A 183 4.73 -7.21 18.52
N GLU A 184 4.65 -7.87 19.67
CA GLU A 184 5.80 -8.48 20.36
C GLU A 184 6.48 -9.54 19.49
N LEU A 185 5.70 -10.39 18.81
CA LEU A 185 6.21 -11.44 17.94
C LEU A 185 6.80 -10.87 16.65
N ILE A 186 6.24 -9.78 16.11
CA ILE A 186 6.82 -9.08 14.95
C ILE A 186 8.20 -8.53 15.30
N GLN A 187 8.34 -7.88 16.47
CA GLN A 187 9.62 -7.36 16.93
C GLN A 187 10.63 -8.49 17.15
N LEU A 188 10.22 -9.59 17.79
CA LEU A 188 11.07 -10.76 17.99
C LEU A 188 11.55 -11.37 16.66
N ALA A 189 10.65 -11.54 15.69
CA ALA A 189 11.00 -12.05 14.35
C ALA A 189 12.01 -11.14 13.65
N SER A 190 11.86 -9.82 13.79
CA SER A 190 12.76 -8.83 13.22
C SER A 190 14.19 -8.96 13.76
N VAL A 191 14.33 -9.08 15.09
CA VAL A 191 15.62 -9.34 15.76
C VAL A 191 16.24 -10.68 15.32
N LYS A 192 15.41 -11.68 14.99
CA LYS A 192 15.86 -12.98 14.48
C LYS A 192 16.06 -13.00 12.96
N HIS A 193 15.96 -11.85 12.29
CA HIS A 193 16.08 -11.71 10.83
C HIS A 193 15.09 -12.56 10.03
N ILE A 194 13.86 -12.71 10.54
CA ILE A 194 12.76 -13.43 9.90
C ILE A 194 11.71 -12.43 9.45
N TYR A 195 11.33 -12.51 8.18
CA TYR A 195 10.24 -11.69 7.66
C TYR A 195 8.90 -12.28 8.08
N VAL A 196 7.95 -11.42 8.41
CA VAL A 196 6.60 -11.79 8.83
C VAL A 196 5.63 -11.45 7.71
N LEU A 197 4.91 -12.45 7.20
CA LEU A 197 3.91 -12.30 6.16
C LEU A 197 2.50 -12.41 6.77
N ALA A 198 1.73 -11.34 6.72
CA ALA A 198 0.38 -11.32 7.28
C ALA A 198 -0.58 -10.43 6.49
N TYR A 199 -1.86 -10.53 6.81
CA TYR A 199 -2.88 -9.66 6.24
C TYR A 199 -2.68 -8.21 6.67
N ARG A 200 -2.83 -7.25 5.74
CA ARG A 200 -2.75 -5.81 6.02
C ARG A 200 -4.02 -5.13 5.49
N GLU A 201 -4.49 -4.07 6.15
CA GLU A 201 -5.82 -3.50 5.84
C GLU A 201 -6.03 -3.04 4.37
N TRP A 202 -4.94 -2.81 3.62
CA TRP A 202 -4.97 -2.38 2.22
C TRP A 202 -4.32 -3.36 1.23
N ASP A 203 -3.76 -4.47 1.74
CA ASP A 203 -3.06 -5.49 0.94
C ASP A 203 -3.56 -6.88 1.32
N TYR A 204 -3.72 -7.77 0.33
CA TYR A 204 -4.19 -9.13 0.58
C TYR A 204 -3.32 -9.90 1.60
N MET A 205 -2.01 -9.86 1.41
CA MET A 205 -0.98 -10.35 2.34
C MET A 205 0.30 -9.55 2.06
N ASP A 206 1.00 -9.11 3.10
CA ASP A 206 2.13 -8.21 3.00
C ASP A 206 3.23 -8.54 4.02
N ILE A 207 4.48 -8.17 3.73
CA ILE A 207 5.56 -8.27 4.73
C ILE A 207 5.44 -7.10 5.70
N LEU A 208 5.24 -7.40 6.98
CA LEU A 208 4.98 -6.39 8.00
C LEU A 208 6.24 -5.73 8.57
N ASN A 209 7.39 -6.39 8.44
CA ASN A 209 8.65 -5.99 9.11
C ASN A 209 9.85 -5.90 8.15
N PHE A 210 9.61 -5.52 6.90
CA PHE A 210 10.66 -5.54 5.87
C PHE A 210 11.82 -4.62 6.22
N GLU A 211 11.51 -3.38 6.60
CA GLU A 211 12.51 -2.36 6.93
C GLU A 211 13.26 -2.70 8.22
N GLU A 212 12.55 -3.19 9.23
CA GLU A 212 13.09 -3.58 10.53
C GLU A 212 14.10 -4.71 10.38
N VAL A 213 13.78 -5.75 9.61
CA VAL A 213 14.71 -6.87 9.35
C VAL A 213 15.97 -6.38 8.63
N ASN A 214 15.83 -5.50 7.64
CA ASN A 214 16.97 -4.97 6.89
C ASN A 214 17.84 -4.05 7.75
N ALA A 215 17.23 -3.22 8.60
CA ALA A 215 17.94 -2.39 9.56
C ALA A 215 18.73 -3.22 10.59
N GLU A 216 18.14 -4.32 11.10
CA GLU A 216 18.83 -5.22 12.03
C GLU A 216 20.00 -5.96 11.38
N LYS A 217 19.90 -6.36 10.10
CA LYS A 217 21.03 -6.96 9.37
C LYS A 217 22.23 -6.01 9.27
N VAL A 218 21.98 -4.73 9.01
CA VAL A 218 23.04 -3.71 8.96
C VAL A 218 23.68 -3.48 10.34
N ARG A 219 22.93 -3.69 11.43
CA ARG A 219 23.46 -3.58 12.80
C ARG A 219 24.33 -4.76 13.19
N SER A 220 24.00 -5.98 12.76
CA SER A 220 24.79 -7.18 13.09
C SER A 220 26.08 -7.32 12.29
N GLU A 221 26.23 -6.57 11.19
CA GLU A 221 27.46 -6.49 10.38
C GLU A 221 28.48 -5.44 10.87
N LYS A 222 28.14 -4.66 11.90
CA LYS A 222 29.02 -3.68 12.55
C LYS A 222 29.58 -4.21 13.86
#